data_AF-B8BVE6-F1
#
_entry.id   AF-B8BVE6-F1
#
_cell.length_a   1.000
_cell.length_b   1.000
_cell.length_c   1.000
_cell.angle_alpha   90.00
_cell.angle_beta   90.00
_cell.angle_gamma   90.00
#
_symmetry.space_group_name_H-M   'P 1'
#
loop_
_entity.id
_entity.type
_entity.pdbx_description
1 polymer ?
#
loop_
_entity_poly.entity_id
_entity_poly.type
_entity_poly.pdbx_seq_one_letter_code
_entity_poly.pdbx_strand_id
1 'polypeptide(L)' 'MKTHYDVLEISKEATLLDIKKSYRRLALKHHPDRNNGSAESTEKFKEISEAYTILSNTANKRQYD' A
#
# COMPACT_ATOMS: atom_id res chain seq x y z
N MET A 1 13.55 -9.16 4.00
CA MET A 1 12.09 -9.42 4.10
C MET A 1 11.41 -8.06 3.94
N LYS A 2 10.72 -7.81 2.83
CA LYS A 2 10.03 -6.52 2.61
C LYS A 2 8.82 -6.45 3.55
N THR A 3 8.64 -5.33 4.23
CA THR A 3 7.48 -5.11 5.09
C THR A 3 6.39 -4.34 4.33
N HIS A 4 5.13 -4.40 4.78
CA HIS A 4 4.06 -3.61 4.16
C HIS A 4 4.32 -2.09 4.21
N TYR A 5 5.07 -1.61 5.21
CA TYR A 5 5.53 -0.23 5.30
C TYR A 5 6.55 0.12 4.20
N ASP A 6 7.45 -0.82 3.89
CA ASP A 6 8.44 -0.71 2.81
C ASP A 6 7.76 -0.65 1.44
N VAL A 7 6.75 -1.52 1.23
CA VAL A 7 5.94 -1.56 0.00
C VAL A 7 5.18 -0.24 -0.21
N LEU A 8 4.66 0.34 0.87
CA LEU A 8 3.99 1.64 0.81
C LEU A 8 4.97 2.82 0.89
N GLU A 9 6.29 2.62 0.91
CA GLU A 9 7.29 3.70 1.03
C GLU A 9 7.00 4.66 2.21
N ILE A 10 6.61 4.12 3.36
CA ILE A 10 6.26 4.87 4.58
C ILE A 10 7.04 4.37 5.80
N SER A 11 7.15 5.23 6.81
CA SER A 11 7.69 4.83 8.11
C SER A 11 6.73 3.88 8.84
N LYS A 12 7.25 3.07 9.76
CA LYS A 12 6.45 2.27 10.71
C LYS A 12 5.61 3.14 11.64
N GLU A 13 6.01 4.39 11.82
CA GLU A 13 5.29 5.40 12.61
C GLU A 13 4.26 6.17 11.79
N ALA A 14 4.09 5.84 10.51
CA ALA A 14 3.17 6.53 9.61
C ALA A 14 1.72 6.39 10.08
N THR A 15 0.97 7.48 9.96
CA THR A 15 -0.44 7.51 10.32
C THR A 15 -1.30 6.88 9.24
N LEU A 16 -2.57 6.57 9.56
CA LEU A 16 -3.56 6.15 8.54
C LEU A 16 -3.67 7.15 7.38
N LEU A 17 -3.45 8.44 7.65
CA LEU A 17 -3.47 9.48 6.62
C LEU A 17 -2.30 9.29 5.65
N ASP A 18 -1.11 8.99 6.18
CA ASP A 18 0.10 8.74 5.39
C ASP A 18 -0.02 7.44 4.59
N ILE A 19 -0.57 6.39 5.20
CA ILE A 19 -0.89 5.12 4.53
C ILE A 19 -1.81 5.36 3.34
N LYS A 20 -2.91 6.11 3.53
CA LYS A 20 -3.84 6.47 2.44
C LYS A 20 -3.20 7.34 1.36
N LYS A 21 -2.39 8.33 1.75
CA LYS A 21 -1.68 9.21 0.80
C LYS A 21 -0.70 8.42 -0.05
N SER A 22 0.10 7.56 0.57
CA SER A 22 1.10 6.78 -0.14
C SER A 22 0.47 5.73 -1.04
N TYR A 23 -0.58 5.03 -0.57
CA TYR A 23 -1.37 4.13 -1.41
C TYR A 23 -1.87 4.82 -2.67
N ARG A 24 -2.50 6.01 -2.55
CA ARG A 24 -2.98 6.77 -3.73
C ARG A 24 -1.86 7.14 -4.68
N ARG A 25 -0.72 7.59 -4.16
CA ARG A 25 0.46 7.96 -4.97
C ARG A 25 1.01 6.75 -5.74
N LEU A 26 1.19 5.63 -5.05
CA LEU A 26 1.73 4.41 -5.61
C LEU A 26 0.76 3.70 -6.55
N ALA A 27 -0.53 3.68 -6.22
CA ALA A 27 -1.60 3.17 -7.07
C ALA A 27 -1.66 3.90 -8.41
N LEU A 28 -1.52 5.24 -8.41
CA LEU A 28 -1.44 6.03 -9.65
C LEU A 28 -0.14 5.75 -10.43
N LYS A 29 0.99 5.61 -9.73
CA LYS A 29 2.29 5.31 -10.35
C LYS A 29 2.30 3.93 -11.03
N HIS A 30 1.70 2.94 -10.41
CA HIS A 30 1.67 1.55 -10.88
C HIS A 30 0.33 1.14 -11.49
N HIS A 31 -0.55 2.10 -11.80
CA HIS A 31 -1.85 1.80 -12.36
C HIS A 31 -1.70 1.08 -13.71
N PRO A 32 -2.42 -0.03 -13.96
CA PRO A 32 -2.29 -0.80 -15.21
C PRO A 32 -2.64 0.04 -16.45
N ASP A 33 -3.61 0.96 -16.33
CA ASP A 33 -3.99 1.90 -17.40
C ASP A 33 -2.83 2.81 -17.85
N ARG A 34 -2.02 3.29 -16.90
CA ARG A 34 -0.89 4.20 -17.20
C ARG A 34 0.39 3.45 -17.60
N ASN A 35 0.46 2.15 -17.29
CA ASN A 35 1.62 1.30 -17.53
C ASN A 35 1.34 0.24 -18.61
N ASN A 36 0.34 0.48 -19.47
CA ASN A 36 -0.01 -0.37 -20.61
C ASN A 36 -0.19 -1.86 -20.25
N GLY A 37 -0.72 -2.14 -19.06
CA GLY A 37 -0.91 -3.51 -18.56
C GLY A 37 0.38 -4.28 -18.24
N SER A 38 1.50 -3.59 -17.98
CA SER A 38 2.74 -4.25 -17.58
C SER A 38 2.53 -5.20 -16.40
N ALA A 39 2.98 -6.45 -16.55
CA ALA A 39 2.92 -7.47 -15.50
C ALA A 39 3.60 -6.98 -14.21
N GLU A 40 4.72 -6.26 -14.35
CA GLU A 40 5.47 -5.73 -13.21
C GLU A 40 4.68 -4.64 -12.45
N SER A 41 3.93 -3.80 -13.17
CA SER A 41 3.04 -2.81 -12.54
C SER A 41 1.85 -3.47 -11.87
N THR A 42 1.33 -4.55 -12.46
CA THR A 42 0.24 -5.35 -11.89
C THR A 42 0.68 -6.02 -10.59
N GLU A 43 1.88 -6.59 -10.56
CA GLU A 43 2.45 -7.23 -9.37
C GLU A 43 2.68 -6.20 -8.26
N LYS A 44 3.32 -5.07 -8.57
CA LYS A 44 3.49 -3.96 -7.62
C LYS A 44 2.15 -3.43 -7.11
N PHE A 45 1.17 -3.23 -7.98
CA PHE A 45 -0.16 -2.75 -7.60
C PHE A 45 -0.87 -3.71 -6.64
N LYS A 46 -0.67 -5.02 -6.84
CA LYS A 46 -1.18 -6.07 -5.96
C LYS A 46 -0.52 -6.01 -4.58
N GLU A 47 0.82 -5.90 -4.53
CA GLU A 47 1.57 -5.72 -3.27
C GLU A 47 1.13 -4.45 -2.52
N ILE A 48 0.96 -3.32 -3.24
CA ILE A 48 0.52 -2.03 -2.69
C ILE A 48 -0.90 -2.13 -2.10
N SER A 49 -1.83 -2.79 -2.81
CA SER A 49 -3.20 -3.00 -2.31
C SER A 49 -3.28 -3.92 -1.11
N GLU A 50 -2.46 -4.98 -1.07
CA GLU A 50 -2.39 -5.87 0.09
C GLU A 50 -1.82 -5.15 1.31
N ALA A 51 -0.70 -4.45 1.15
CA ALA A 51 -0.08 -3.65 2.20
C ALA A 51 -1.04 -2.58 2.75
N TYR A 52 -1.76 -1.88 1.87
CA TYR A 52 -2.79 -0.92 2.27
C TYR A 52 -3.93 -1.60 3.03
N THR A 53 -4.43 -2.75 2.58
CA THR A 53 -5.53 -3.46 3.25
C THR A 53 -5.12 -3.85 4.67
N ILE A 54 -3.91 -4.37 4.87
CA ILE A 54 -3.41 -4.77 6.19
C ILE A 54 -3.19 -3.55 7.09
N LEU A 55 -2.55 -2.49 6.57
CA LEU A 55 -2.18 -1.32 7.38
C LEU A 55 -3.34 -0.33 7.62
N SER A 56 -4.29 -0.23 6.68
CA SER A 56 -5.46 0.66 6.80
C SER A 56 -6.60 0.06 7.61
N ASN A 57 -6.60 -1.26 7.83
CA ASN A 57 -7.59 -1.95 8.64
C ASN A 57 -7.30 -1.77 10.14
N THR A 58 -7.38 -0.53 10.60
CA THR A 58 -7.34 -0.15 12.02
C THR A 58 -8.51 -0.68 12.85
N ALA A 59 -9.51 -1.34 12.24
CA ALA A 59 -10.55 -2.02 13.01
C ALA A 59 -10.02 -3.23 13.78
N ASN A 60 -8.85 -3.77 13.40
CA ASN A 60 -8.12 -4.75 14.22
C ASN A 60 -7.16 -4.13 15.24
N LYS A 61 -6.81 -2.84 15.16
CA LYS A 61 -5.96 -2.21 16.19
C LYS A 61 -6.64 -2.07 17.55
N ARG A 62 -7.98 -2.07 17.60
CA ARG A 62 -8.74 -2.05 18.87
C ARG A 62 -9.13 -3.43 19.39
N GLN A 63 -8.95 -4.50 18.62
CA GLN A 63 -9.19 -5.88 19.08
C GLN A 63 -7.89 -6.63 19.44
N TYR A 64 -6.73 -6.01 19.25
CA TYR A 64 -5.42 -6.60 19.53
C TYR A 64 -4.59 -5.82 20.55
N ASP A 65 -5.13 -4.71 21.09
CA ASP A 65 -4.63 -4.04 22.30
C ASP A 65 -5.49 -4.48 23.50
#